data_AF-A0A6P2FRQ3-F1
#
_entry.id   AF-A0A6P2FRQ3-F1
#
_cell.length_a   1.000
_cell.length_b   1.000
_cell.length_c   1.000
_cell.angle_alpha   90.00
_cell.angle_beta   90.00
_cell.angle_gamma   90.00
#
_symmetry.space_group_name_H-M   'P 1'
#
loop_
_entity.id
_entity.type
_entity.pdbx_description
1 polymer ?
#
loop_
_entity_poly.entity_id
_entity_poly.type
_entity_poly.pdbx_seq_one_letter_code
_entity_poly.pdbx_strand_id
1 'polypeptide(L)'
;MTQADFIRWRQAVVPTATCHIWTGAVGSNGYGTLRLGDRVVRAHQIAARLRFGPVPLGATLMHDCEVRLCCSGEPGHVRIASQGENVRQAVARGRSAGPRPGLVDLRGARGASVAVRDAILAGVASGMDRAALAVVLAETVAAGDPHGGGAALFDRPQRTAPSGWAEVDDSPVDLLDPRAVAPVRSGPVESMPLF
;
A
#
# COMPACT_ATOMS: atom_id res chain seq x y z
N MET A 1 -13.00 18.06 -1.62
CA MET A 1 -13.23 17.18 -2.80
C MET A 1 -14.64 17.40 -3.31
N THR A 2 -14.80 17.72 -4.59
CA THR A 2 -16.11 17.90 -5.22
C THR A 2 -16.72 16.58 -5.68
N GLN A 3 -18.00 16.56 -6.06
CA GLN A 3 -18.63 15.39 -6.68
C GLN A 3 -17.94 14.99 -8.00
N ALA A 4 -17.54 15.97 -8.81
CA ALA A 4 -16.79 15.72 -10.05
C ALA A 4 -15.44 15.04 -9.77
N ASP A 5 -14.73 15.47 -8.72
CA ASP A 5 -13.48 14.83 -8.30
C ASP A 5 -13.67 13.37 -7.92
N PHE A 6 -14.73 13.07 -7.16
CA PHE A 6 -15.06 11.71 -6.78
C PHE A 6 -15.38 10.84 -7.99
N ILE A 7 -16.13 11.35 -8.96
CA ILE A 7 -16.43 10.64 -10.22
C ILE A 7 -15.13 10.33 -10.97
N ARG A 8 -14.23 11.31 -11.15
CA ARG A 8 -12.93 11.08 -11.80
C ARG A 8 -12.11 10.04 -11.06
N TRP A 9 -12.06 10.11 -9.72
CA TRP A 9 -11.35 9.12 -8.92
C TRP A 9 -11.92 7.73 -9.15
N ARG A 10 -13.24 7.57 -9.02
CA ARG A 10 -13.94 6.29 -9.18
C ARG A 10 -13.75 5.69 -10.57
N GLN A 11 -13.82 6.52 -11.62
CA GLN A 11 -13.63 6.08 -13.01
C GLN A 11 -12.19 5.62 -13.29
N ALA A 12 -11.21 6.16 -12.57
CA ALA A 12 -9.81 5.78 -12.68
C ALA A 12 -9.42 4.61 -11.73
N VAL A 13 -10.37 3.97 -11.05
CA VAL A 13 -10.11 2.77 -10.25
C VAL A 13 -10.69 1.55 -10.95
N VAL A 14 -9.80 0.64 -11.36
CA VAL A 14 -10.16 -0.61 -12.02
C VAL A 14 -10.11 -1.75 -11.01
N PRO A 15 -11.24 -2.38 -10.67
CA PRO A 15 -11.26 -3.55 -9.80
C PRO A 15 -10.78 -4.80 -10.54
N THR A 16 -9.74 -5.47 -10.03
CA THR A 16 -9.44 -6.87 -10.32
C THR A 16 -10.13 -7.76 -9.28
N ALA A 17 -9.99 -9.08 -9.40
CA ALA A 17 -10.52 -10.02 -8.40
C ALA A 17 -9.79 -9.91 -7.04
N THR A 18 -8.58 -9.32 -7.02
CA THR A 18 -7.76 -9.19 -5.81
C THR A 18 -7.61 -7.74 -5.37
N CYS A 19 -7.31 -6.80 -6.25
CA CYS A 19 -6.99 -5.41 -5.90
C CYS A 19 -7.82 -4.41 -6.70
N HIS A 20 -8.03 -3.21 -6.14
CA HIS A 20 -8.62 -2.10 -6.88
C HIS A 20 -7.53 -1.15 -7.37
N ILE A 21 -7.16 -1.22 -8.64
CA ILE A 21 -5.97 -0.55 -9.16
C ILE A 21 -6.27 0.86 -9.68
N TRP A 22 -5.53 1.84 -9.17
CA TRP A 22 -5.50 3.19 -9.72
C TRP A 22 -4.86 3.21 -11.10
N THR A 23 -5.57 3.72 -12.10
CA THR A 23 -5.08 3.81 -13.49
C THR A 23 -4.74 5.24 -13.96
N GLY A 24 -4.80 6.22 -13.06
CA GLY A 24 -4.47 7.61 -13.35
C GLY A 24 -2.98 7.97 -13.27
N ALA A 25 -2.70 9.20 -12.84
CA ALA A 25 -1.32 9.70 -12.70
C ALA A 25 -0.56 8.95 -11.59
N VAL A 26 0.75 8.76 -11.81
CA VAL A 26 1.67 8.08 -10.87
C VAL A 26 2.78 9.05 -10.49
N GLY A 27 2.93 9.32 -9.19
CA GLY A 27 3.98 10.18 -8.65
C GLY A 27 5.38 9.56 -8.73
N SER A 28 6.41 10.37 -8.46
CA SER A 28 7.82 9.93 -8.43
C SER A 28 8.09 8.82 -7.41
N ASN A 29 7.31 8.78 -6.33
CA ASN A 29 7.36 7.75 -5.29
C ASN A 29 6.55 6.47 -5.60
N GLY A 30 5.93 6.39 -6.78
CA GLY A 30 5.12 5.26 -7.23
C GLY A 30 3.68 5.23 -6.73
N TYR A 31 3.26 6.19 -5.89
CA TYR A 31 1.85 6.25 -5.49
C TYR A 31 0.99 6.88 -6.58
N GLY A 32 -0.24 6.36 -6.72
CA GLY A 32 -1.27 6.98 -7.53
C GLY A 32 -1.63 8.36 -6.99
N THR A 33 -1.78 9.34 -7.87
CA THR A 33 -2.08 10.72 -7.50
C THR A 33 -3.28 11.27 -8.28
N LEU A 34 -4.05 12.12 -7.60
CA LEU A 34 -5.16 12.87 -8.20
C LEU A 34 -5.01 14.35 -7.86
N ARG A 35 -5.13 15.21 -8.88
CA ARG A 35 -5.14 16.67 -8.70
C ARG A 35 -6.55 17.12 -8.31
N LEU A 36 -6.67 17.76 -7.15
CA LEU A 36 -7.89 18.39 -6.64
C LEU A 36 -7.65 19.90 -6.56
N GLY A 37 -8.06 20.64 -7.59
CA GLY A 37 -7.74 22.07 -7.69
C GLY A 37 -6.24 22.33 -7.71
N ASP A 38 -5.76 23.08 -6.72
CA ASP A 38 -4.34 23.43 -6.50
C ASP A 38 -3.54 22.31 -5.80
N ARG A 39 -4.21 21.33 -5.19
CA ARG A 39 -3.57 20.27 -4.40
C ARG A 39 -3.47 18.95 -5.15
N VAL A 40 -2.47 18.14 -4.80
CA VAL A 40 -2.33 16.75 -5.26
C VAL A 40 -2.49 15.82 -4.06
N VAL A 41 -3.43 14.89 -4.15
CA VAL A 41 -3.69 13.89 -3.11
C VAL A 41 -3.32 12.49 -3.61
N ARG A 42 -3.06 11.56 -2.69
CA ARG A 42 -2.80 10.16 -3.04
C ARG A 42 -4.12 9.41 -3.24
N ALA A 43 -4.21 8.60 -4.29
CA ALA A 43 -5.44 7.90 -4.64
C ALA A 43 -5.91 6.93 -3.53
N HIS A 44 -5.00 6.23 -2.86
CA HIS A 44 -5.33 5.32 -1.76
C HIS A 44 -5.80 6.06 -0.49
N GLN A 45 -5.43 7.34 -0.30
CA GLN A 45 -5.94 8.15 0.83
C GLN A 45 -7.42 8.46 0.66
N ILE A 46 -7.89 8.61 -0.58
CA ILE A 46 -9.32 8.75 -0.88
C ILE A 46 -10.04 7.45 -0.52
N ALA A 47 -9.51 6.29 -0.92
CA ALA A 47 -10.06 4.97 -0.55
C ALA A 47 -10.16 4.78 0.97
N ALA A 48 -9.07 5.05 1.69
CA ALA A 48 -9.03 4.95 3.14
C ALA A 48 -10.06 5.87 3.81
N ARG A 49 -10.21 7.10 3.33
CA ARG A 49 -11.19 8.04 3.88
C ARG A 49 -12.63 7.61 3.63
N LEU A 50 -12.92 7.02 2.46
CA LEU A 50 -14.24 6.47 2.15
C LEU A 50 -14.59 5.26 3.02
N ARG A 51 -13.60 4.44 3.37
CA ARG A 51 -13.79 3.22 4.16
C ARG A 51 -13.82 3.47 5.67
N PHE A 52 -12.84 4.21 6.18
CA PHE A 52 -12.57 4.36 7.61
C PHE A 52 -12.98 5.72 8.16
N GLY A 53 -13.35 6.68 7.29
CA GLY A 53 -13.60 8.06 7.70
C GLY A 53 -12.29 8.85 7.91
N PRO A 54 -12.27 9.83 8.82
CA PRO A 54 -11.08 10.63 9.11
C PRO A 54 -9.90 9.74 9.54
N VAL A 55 -8.75 9.91 8.89
CA VAL A 55 -7.51 9.24 9.30
C VAL A 55 -6.92 9.99 10.51
N PRO A 56 -6.63 9.31 11.64
CA PRO A 56 -6.06 9.94 12.82
C PRO A 56 -4.73 10.64 12.54
N LEU A 57 -4.46 11.72 13.27
CA LEU A 57 -3.17 12.43 13.16
C LEU A 57 -2.01 11.50 13.55
N GLY A 58 -0.92 11.57 12.78
CA GLY A 58 0.26 10.73 13.02
C GLY A 58 0.11 9.28 12.54
N ALA A 59 -1.09 8.85 12.15
CA ALA A 59 -1.29 7.56 11.52
C ALA A 59 -0.74 7.55 10.08
N THR A 60 -0.35 6.37 9.62
CA THR A 60 0.06 6.10 8.25
C THR A 60 -0.90 5.12 7.60
N LEU A 61 -0.91 5.10 6.27
CA LEU A 61 -1.65 4.11 5.49
C LEU A 61 -0.66 3.08 4.95
N MET A 62 -0.94 1.81 5.20
CA MET A 62 -0.11 0.69 4.78
C MET A 62 -0.83 -0.16 3.74
N HIS A 63 -0.06 -0.71 2.80
CA HIS A 63 -0.52 -1.68 1.83
C HIS A 63 -0.06 -3.08 2.24
N ASP A 64 -0.98 -3.88 2.79
CA ASP A 64 -0.69 -5.27 3.11
C ASP A 64 -0.51 -6.10 1.84
N CYS A 65 -1.27 -5.80 0.78
CA CYS A 65 -1.13 -6.37 -0.57
C CYS A 65 0.14 -5.99 -1.35
N GLU A 66 1.00 -5.10 -0.82
CA GLU A 66 2.24 -4.61 -1.47
C GLU A 66 2.10 -3.85 -2.80
N VAL A 67 0.88 -3.70 -3.33
CA VAL A 67 0.61 -2.96 -4.57
C VAL A 67 0.35 -1.48 -4.26
N ARG A 68 1.32 -0.61 -4.57
CA ARG A 68 1.26 0.86 -4.32
C ARG A 68 0.08 1.59 -4.97
N LEU A 69 -0.45 1.04 -6.08
CA LEU A 69 -1.61 1.59 -6.79
C LEU A 69 -2.94 1.07 -6.26
N CYS A 70 -2.96 0.17 -5.28
CA CYS A 70 -4.20 -0.37 -4.74
C CYS A 70 -4.98 0.70 -3.95
N CYS A 71 -6.26 0.81 -4.26
CA CYS A 71 -7.23 1.72 -3.67
C CYS A 71 -8.39 0.93 -3.03
N SER A 72 -8.15 -0.30 -2.59
CA SER A 72 -9.12 -1.09 -1.83
C SER A 72 -8.95 -0.80 -0.34
N GLY A 73 -10.05 -0.49 0.34
CA GLY A 73 -10.12 -0.39 1.80
C GLY A 73 -10.57 -1.69 2.47
N GLU A 74 -10.71 -2.77 1.72
CA GLU A 74 -11.04 -4.08 2.29
C GLU A 74 -9.84 -4.69 3.04
N PRO A 75 -10.08 -5.63 3.96
CA PRO A 75 -9.02 -6.32 4.69
C PRO A 75 -7.95 -6.90 3.75
N GLY A 76 -6.68 -6.80 4.14
CA GLY A 76 -5.55 -7.24 3.30
C GLY A 76 -5.06 -6.21 2.26
N HIS A 77 -5.68 -5.03 2.17
CA HIS A 77 -5.25 -3.97 1.27
C HIS A 77 -4.74 -2.73 2.01
N VAL A 78 -5.46 -1.62 1.94
CA VAL A 78 -5.10 -0.36 2.59
C VAL A 78 -5.68 -0.37 3.98
N ARG A 79 -4.83 -0.23 5.00
CA ARG A 79 -5.24 -0.07 6.39
C ARG A 79 -4.57 1.10 7.07
N ILE A 80 -5.20 1.59 8.13
CA ILE A 80 -4.61 2.55 9.05
C ILE A 80 -3.61 1.81 9.95
N ALA A 81 -2.46 2.42 10.18
CA ALA A 81 -1.40 1.86 11.01
C ALA A 81 -0.58 2.98 11.66
N SER A 82 0.24 2.61 12.63
CA SER A 82 1.31 3.44 13.18
C SER A 82 2.56 3.43 12.29
N GLN A 83 3.41 4.45 12.45
CA GLN A 83 4.73 4.45 11.81
C GLN A 83 5.58 3.26 12.25
N GLY A 84 5.47 2.83 13.52
CA GLY A 84 6.18 1.67 14.05
C GLY A 84 5.81 0.38 13.32
N GLU A 85 4.53 0.15 13.05
CA GLU A 85 4.08 -1.01 12.25
C GLU A 85 4.60 -0.94 10.81
N ASN A 86 4.60 0.24 10.19
CA ASN A 86 5.12 0.41 8.84
C ASN A 86 6.61 0.08 8.74
N VAL A 87 7.41 0.52 9.73
CA VAL A 87 8.82 0.18 9.83
C VAL A 87 9.02 -1.32 10.06
N ARG A 88 8.28 -1.94 11.00
CA ARG A 88 8.36 -3.39 11.27
C ARG A 88 8.05 -4.21 10.02
N GLN A 89 6.98 -3.86 9.31
CA GLN A 89 6.61 -4.53 8.06
C GLN A 89 7.67 -4.32 6.97
N ALA A 90 8.26 -3.12 6.86
CA ALA A 90 9.37 -2.89 5.93
C ALA A 90 10.60 -3.77 6.24
N VAL A 91 10.95 -3.93 7.51
CA VAL A 91 12.06 -4.80 7.95
C VAL A 91 11.77 -6.28 7.69
N ALA A 92 10.56 -6.75 8.03
CA ALA A 92 10.13 -8.13 7.80
C ALA A 92 10.18 -8.50 6.31
N ARG A 93 9.79 -7.56 5.45
CA ARG A 93 9.80 -7.70 3.97
C ARG A 93 11.15 -7.37 3.33
N GLY A 94 12.21 -7.17 4.12
CA GLY A 94 13.55 -6.89 3.60
C GLY A 94 13.73 -5.53 2.91
N ARG A 95 12.74 -4.64 3.00
CA ARG A 95 12.75 -3.30 2.37
C ARG A 95 13.62 -2.28 3.11
N SER A 96 14.14 -2.62 4.29
CA SER A 96 15.02 -1.76 5.10
C SER A 96 16.49 -1.74 4.64
N ALA A 97 16.90 -2.65 3.76
CA ALA A 97 18.30 -2.85 3.37
C ALA A 97 18.87 -1.78 2.41
N GLY A 98 18.06 -0.82 1.96
CA GLY A 98 18.43 0.16 0.93
C GLY A 98 18.44 -0.43 -0.48
N PRO A 99 18.60 0.40 -1.53
CA PRO A 99 18.62 -0.06 -2.90
C PRO A 99 19.92 -0.80 -3.21
N ARG A 100 19.91 -2.13 -3.13
CA ARG A 100 21.02 -3.00 -3.56
C ARG A 100 20.65 -3.69 -4.87
N PRO A 101 21.55 -3.72 -5.87
CA PRO A 101 21.33 -4.51 -7.08
C PRO A 101 20.99 -5.96 -6.73
N GLY A 102 19.96 -6.51 -7.36
CA GLY A 102 19.49 -7.88 -7.11
C GLY A 102 18.63 -8.10 -5.85
N LEU A 103 18.30 -7.04 -5.10
CA LEU A 103 17.35 -7.10 -3.97
C LEU A 103 16.13 -6.19 -4.14
N VAL A 104 16.13 -5.33 -5.17
CA VAL A 104 15.04 -4.41 -5.46
C VAL A 104 14.62 -4.51 -6.91
N ASP A 105 13.34 -4.21 -7.18
CA ASP A 105 12.83 -4.03 -8.53
C ASP A 105 13.62 -2.93 -9.25
N LEU A 106 14.30 -3.29 -10.35
CA LEU A 106 15.15 -2.39 -11.14
C LEU A 106 14.36 -1.26 -11.80
N ARG A 107 13.04 -1.43 -11.97
CA ARG A 107 12.13 -0.38 -12.47
C ARG A 107 11.96 0.76 -11.44
N GLY A 108 12.30 0.50 -10.18
CA GLY A 108 12.05 1.40 -9.06
C GLY A 108 10.55 1.56 -8.75
N ALA A 109 10.23 2.31 -7.68
CA ALA A 109 8.84 2.43 -7.20
C ALA A 109 7.88 2.99 -8.25
N ARG A 110 8.29 4.03 -9.00
CA ARG A 110 7.48 4.58 -10.09
C ARG A 110 7.38 3.64 -11.27
N GLY A 111 8.47 3.04 -11.73
CA GLY A 111 8.45 2.14 -12.88
C GLY A 111 7.61 0.90 -12.63
N ALA A 112 7.70 0.30 -11.44
CA ALA A 112 6.85 -0.83 -11.04
C ALA A 112 5.36 -0.47 -11.09
N SER A 113 5.01 0.72 -10.58
CA SER A 113 3.63 1.19 -10.55
C SER A 113 3.11 1.54 -11.95
N VAL A 114 3.94 2.17 -12.79
CA VAL A 114 3.61 2.43 -14.20
C VAL A 114 3.39 1.11 -14.95
N ALA A 115 4.25 0.11 -14.75
CA ALA A 115 4.08 -1.21 -15.37
C ALA A 115 2.74 -1.86 -14.98
N VAL A 116 2.38 -1.84 -13.68
CA VAL A 116 1.08 -2.34 -13.20
C VAL A 116 -0.08 -1.58 -13.85
N ARG A 117 -0.04 -0.25 -13.87
CA ARG A 117 -1.08 0.56 -14.50
C ARG A 117 -1.27 0.19 -15.97
N ASP A 118 -0.17 0.18 -16.72
CA ASP A 118 -0.21 0.01 -18.17
C ASP A 118 -0.68 -1.41 -18.54
N ALA A 119 -0.25 -2.43 -17.78
CA ALA A 119 -0.72 -3.81 -17.94
C ALA A 119 -2.22 -3.96 -17.66
N ILE A 120 -2.73 -3.32 -16.60
CA ILE A 120 -4.16 -3.33 -16.28
C ILE A 120 -4.98 -2.61 -17.35
N LEU A 121 -4.52 -1.45 -17.83
CA LEU A 121 -5.18 -0.72 -18.92
C LEU A 121 -5.23 -1.56 -20.21
N ALA A 122 -4.14 -2.25 -20.55
CA ALA A 122 -4.09 -3.15 -21.71
C ALA A 122 -5.05 -4.33 -21.56
N GLY A 123 -5.12 -4.94 -20.38
CA GLY A 123 -6.07 -6.02 -20.09
C GLY A 123 -7.53 -5.57 -20.21
N VAL A 124 -7.88 -4.39 -19.68
CA VAL A 124 -9.21 -3.81 -19.82
C VAL A 124 -9.56 -3.53 -21.28
N ALA A 125 -8.62 -2.95 -22.05
CA ALA A 125 -8.81 -2.70 -23.48
C ALA A 125 -9.02 -4.00 -24.29
N SER A 126 -8.50 -5.12 -23.78
CA SER A 126 -8.67 -6.46 -24.36
C SER A 126 -9.95 -7.17 -23.89
N GLY A 127 -10.79 -6.51 -23.09
CA GLY A 127 -12.04 -7.07 -22.57
C GLY A 127 -11.85 -8.14 -21.49
N MET A 128 -10.70 -8.16 -20.81
CA MET A 128 -10.44 -9.13 -19.73
C MET A 128 -11.38 -8.91 -18.55
N ASP A 129 -11.82 -10.01 -17.96
CA ASP A 129 -12.60 -9.99 -16.73
C ASP A 129 -11.71 -9.73 -15.49
N ARG A 130 -12.35 -9.63 -14.32
CA ARG A 130 -11.64 -9.34 -13.07
C ARG A 130 -10.63 -10.43 -12.67
N ALA A 131 -10.90 -11.68 -13.00
CA ALA A 131 -10.01 -12.80 -12.65
C ALA A 131 -8.76 -12.77 -13.52
N ALA A 132 -8.91 -12.59 -14.84
CA ALA A 132 -7.80 -12.41 -15.76
C ALA A 132 -6.95 -11.19 -15.41
N LEU A 133 -7.57 -10.05 -15.05
CA LEU A 133 -6.84 -8.87 -14.60
C LEU A 133 -6.05 -9.10 -13.30
N ALA A 134 -6.53 -9.97 -12.41
CA ALA A 134 -5.79 -10.34 -11.20
C ALA A 134 -4.55 -11.18 -11.52
N VAL A 135 -4.62 -12.05 -12.53
CA VAL A 135 -3.46 -12.80 -13.04
C VAL A 135 -2.44 -11.83 -13.66
N VAL A 136 -2.87 -10.93 -14.54
CA VAL A 136 -2.00 -9.90 -15.14
C VAL A 136 -1.31 -9.05 -14.07
N LEU A 137 -2.05 -8.66 -13.02
CA LEU A 137 -1.47 -7.94 -11.88
C LEU A 137 -0.35 -8.76 -11.22
N ALA A 138 -0.63 -10.01 -10.88
CA ALA A 138 0.32 -10.89 -10.19
C ALA A 138 1.59 -11.10 -11.03
N GLU A 139 1.45 -11.38 -12.32
CA GLU A 139 2.57 -11.55 -13.25
C GLU A 139 3.40 -10.28 -13.39
N THR A 140 2.76 -9.11 -13.50
CA THR A 140 3.46 -7.83 -13.64
C THR A 140 4.27 -7.46 -12.38
N VAL A 141 3.73 -7.81 -11.20
CA VAL A 141 4.44 -7.67 -9.92
C VAL A 141 5.60 -8.66 -9.85
N ALA A 142 5.37 -9.93 -10.18
CA ALA A 142 6.40 -10.98 -10.17
C ALA A 142 7.55 -10.69 -11.13
N ALA A 143 7.29 -10.07 -12.29
CA ALA A 143 8.32 -9.64 -13.23
C ALA A 143 9.29 -8.58 -12.66
N GLY A 144 8.90 -7.91 -11.57
CA GLY A 144 9.78 -7.01 -10.82
C GLY A 144 10.49 -7.65 -9.64
N ASP A 145 10.17 -8.90 -9.31
CA ASP A 145 10.86 -9.63 -8.24
C ASP A 145 12.28 -9.96 -8.72
N PRO A 146 13.33 -9.37 -8.10
CA PRO A 146 14.70 -9.66 -8.47
C PRO A 146 15.08 -11.14 -8.26
N HIS A 147 14.26 -11.92 -7.55
CA HIS A 147 14.43 -13.35 -7.32
C HIS A 147 13.47 -14.23 -8.14
N GLY A 148 12.56 -13.65 -8.95
CA GLY A 148 11.48 -14.40 -9.59
C GLY A 148 11.89 -15.35 -10.73
N GLY A 149 13.08 -15.16 -11.32
CA GLY A 149 13.55 -15.93 -12.49
C GLY A 149 14.81 -16.78 -12.28
N GLY A 150 15.43 -16.72 -11.10
CA GLY A 150 16.62 -17.52 -10.78
C GLY A 150 16.26 -18.65 -9.86
N ALA A 151 16.66 -19.89 -10.20
CA ALA A 151 16.87 -20.90 -9.17
C ALA A 151 17.75 -20.24 -8.10
N ALA A 152 17.26 -20.18 -6.87
CA ALA A 152 18.00 -19.55 -5.81
C ALA A 152 19.36 -20.27 -5.74
N LEU A 153 20.45 -19.56 -6.09
CA LEU A 153 21.82 -20.12 -6.04
C LEU A 153 22.13 -20.71 -4.65
N PHE A 154 21.40 -20.22 -3.65
CA PHE A 154 21.30 -20.72 -2.30
C PHE A 154 19.83 -20.71 -1.89
N ASP A 155 19.40 -21.67 -1.08
CA ASP A 155 18.10 -21.59 -0.41
C ASP A 155 17.97 -20.21 0.23
N ARG A 156 16.80 -19.56 0.05
CA ARG A 156 16.53 -18.33 0.81
C ARG A 156 16.73 -18.68 2.27
N PRO A 157 17.68 -18.04 2.99
CA PRO A 157 17.80 -18.29 4.41
C PRO A 157 16.42 -18.02 5.00
N GLN A 158 15.84 -19.02 5.65
CA GLN A 158 14.65 -18.80 6.45
C GLN A 158 15.03 -17.68 7.40
N ARG A 159 14.39 -16.52 7.23
CA ARG A 159 14.55 -15.41 8.18
C ARG A 159 13.83 -15.83 9.44
N THR A 160 14.47 -16.68 10.23
CA THR A 160 14.09 -16.89 11.62
C THR A 160 14.28 -15.55 12.31
N ALA A 161 13.27 -15.09 13.05
CA ALA A 161 13.46 -13.97 13.96
C ALA A 161 14.74 -14.26 14.80
N PRO A 162 15.59 -13.26 15.07
CA PRO A 162 16.81 -13.53 15.83
C PRO A 162 16.41 -14.18 17.16
N SER A 163 16.94 -15.37 17.44
CA SER A 163 16.77 -16.00 18.75
C SER A 163 17.41 -15.07 19.79
N GLY A 164 16.57 -14.46 20.62
CA GLY A 164 17.01 -13.48 21.62
C GLY A 164 16.15 -12.23 21.73
N TRP A 165 15.22 -11.97 20.81
CA TRP A 165 14.09 -11.09 21.10
C TRP A 165 13.05 -11.93 21.81
N ALA A 166 12.82 -11.66 23.10
CA ALA A 166 11.72 -12.28 23.84
C ALA A 166 10.44 -12.18 23.01
N GLU A 167 9.64 -13.25 23.01
CA GLU A 167 8.27 -13.22 22.51
C GLU A 167 7.60 -11.98 23.10
N VAL A 168 7.40 -10.96 22.26
CA VAL A 168 6.50 -9.87 22.62
C VAL A 168 5.15 -10.52 22.69
N ASP A 169 4.59 -10.52 23.90
CA ASP A 169 3.22 -10.93 24.17
C ASP A 169 2.29 -10.29 23.13
N ASP A 170 1.83 -11.12 22.18
CA ASP A 170 0.98 -10.74 21.05
C ASP A 170 -0.50 -10.77 21.46
N SER A 171 -0.76 -10.83 22.77
CA SER A 171 -2.09 -10.61 23.31
C SER A 171 -2.60 -9.26 22.81
N PRO A 172 -3.83 -9.19 22.26
CA PRO A 172 -4.40 -7.94 21.81
C PRO A 172 -4.41 -6.99 23.01
N VAL A 173 -3.61 -5.92 22.91
CA VAL A 173 -3.64 -4.85 23.88
C VAL A 173 -5.07 -4.32 23.86
N ASP A 174 -5.79 -4.45 24.96
CA ASP A 174 -7.14 -3.89 25.07
C ASP A 174 -7.01 -2.37 25.04
N LEU A 175 -7.18 -1.81 23.85
CA LEU A 175 -7.11 -0.37 23.59
C LEU A 175 -8.24 0.41 24.29
N LEU A 176 -9.11 -0.28 25.04
CA LEU A 176 -10.11 0.31 25.92
C LEU A 176 -9.67 0.34 27.40
N ASP A 177 -8.50 -0.17 27.78
CA ASP A 177 -7.99 0.00 29.15
C ASP A 177 -7.43 1.42 29.35
N PRO A 178 -8.11 2.27 30.16
CA PRO A 178 -7.68 3.65 30.40
C PRO A 178 -6.38 3.76 31.21
N ARG A 179 -5.81 2.65 31.71
CA ARG A 179 -4.57 2.62 32.50
C ARG A 179 -3.31 2.37 31.67
N ALA A 180 -3.43 1.89 30.43
CA ALA A 180 -2.28 1.52 29.59
C ALA A 180 -1.63 2.70 28.84
N VAL A 181 -2.23 3.89 28.89
CA VAL A 181 -1.76 5.08 28.17
C VAL A 181 -1.41 6.16 29.20
N ALA A 182 -0.12 6.48 29.31
CA ALA A 182 0.30 7.69 30.01
C ALA A 182 -0.47 8.88 29.43
N PRO A 183 -1.05 9.79 30.25
CA PRO A 183 -1.96 10.81 29.76
C PRO A 183 -1.24 11.72 28.75
N VAL A 184 -1.47 11.45 27.47
CA VAL A 184 -1.18 12.39 26.40
C VAL A 184 -2.06 13.57 26.67
N ARG A 185 -1.46 14.74 26.90
CA ARG A 185 -2.19 16.00 27.03
C ARG A 185 -3.15 16.12 25.84
N SER A 186 -4.45 15.97 26.11
CA SER A 186 -5.50 16.06 25.11
C SER A 186 -5.67 17.52 24.69
N GLY A 187 -4.82 17.95 23.75
CA GLY A 187 -5.16 19.04 22.85
C GLY A 187 -6.21 18.58 21.84
N PRO A 188 -6.90 19.51 21.15
CA PRO A 188 -7.94 19.17 20.18
C PRO A 188 -7.41 18.18 19.13
N VAL A 189 -8.20 17.13 18.85
CA VAL A 189 -7.85 16.08 17.89
C VAL A 189 -7.98 16.64 16.46
N GLU A 190 -6.94 17.31 15.98
CA GLU A 190 -6.87 17.78 14.61
C GLU A 190 -6.56 16.62 13.67
N SER A 191 -7.58 16.11 12.97
CA SER A 191 -7.41 15.16 11.86
C SER A 191 -6.59 15.79 10.73
N MET A 192 -5.88 14.99 9.90
CA MET A 192 -5.26 15.53 8.68
C MET A 192 -6.31 16.31 7.85
N PRO A 193 -6.13 17.63 7.65
CA PRO A 193 -7.07 18.40 6.88
C PRO A 193 -6.84 18.07 5.41
N LEU A 194 -7.78 17.33 4.83
CA LEU A 194 -7.97 17.28 3.38
C LEU A 194 -9.15 18.17 2.94
N PHE A 195 -9.55 19.08 3.81
CA PHE A 195 -10.47 20.19 3.57
C PHE A 195 -9.83 21.44 4.16
#